data_AF-A0A9E3SQW0-F1
#
_entry.id   AF-A0A9E3SQW0-F1
#
_cell.length_a   1.000
_cell.length_b   1.000
_cell.length_c   1.000
_cell.angle_alpha   90.00
_cell.angle_beta   90.00
_cell.angle_gamma   90.00
#
_symmetry.space_group_name_H-M   'P 1'
#
loop_
_entity.id
_entity.type
_entity.pdbx_description
1 polymer ?
#
loop_
_entity_poly.entity_id
_entity_poly.type
_entity_poly.pdbx_seq_one_letter_code
_entity_poly.pdbx_strand_id
1 'polypeptide(L)'
;MTDTNERITVEDVRKQALPLGTRVVAGDGMLTQQVSWTTVIYPEDGTASKSLQHGEMILVAPVTPNGKQVTTDVDVVRWASDAQASAVVLGDAPSPTAIAEANAYNMPMLVLPNGSRIRLVEKAIVSLLVDRKGQLERRGTQIYRQLTQISSRNEGMAELISAMARLTNKSVVVQDKRLRILYSSAQPQFVAYWEEIEQFLRKLDNLPVELQDRHRVVEIENPVIMQALPTPGLARLVSPIVTKDVGRGHLSIIGWDNDIDDID
;
A
#
# COMPACT_ATOMS: atom_id res chain seq x y z
N MET A 1 13.91 -12.07 -7.55
CA MET A 1 12.44 -12.08 -7.54
C MET A 1 12.06 -11.62 -6.15
N THR A 2 11.96 -10.30 -6.01
CA THR A 2 12.15 -9.59 -4.74
C THR A 2 10.79 -9.25 -4.16
N ASP A 3 10.62 -9.57 -2.89
CA ASP A 3 9.42 -9.38 -2.07
C ASP A 3 8.85 -7.97 -2.23
N THR A 4 7.64 -7.89 -2.80
CA THR A 4 6.78 -6.68 -2.83
C THR A 4 5.93 -6.68 -1.57
N ASN A 5 6.59 -6.72 -0.42
CA ASN A 5 5.96 -6.95 0.87
C ASN A 5 5.29 -5.64 1.30
N GLU A 6 3.96 -5.59 1.27
CA GLU A 6 3.13 -5.20 2.44
C GLU A 6 1.66 -4.96 2.08
N ARG A 7 1.39 -4.64 0.81
CA ARG A 7 0.03 -4.43 0.29
C ARG A 7 -0.47 -5.67 -0.43
N ILE A 8 -1.66 -6.15 -0.04
CA ILE A 8 -2.27 -7.35 -0.61
C ILE A 8 -2.59 -7.09 -2.09
N THR A 9 -1.96 -7.82 -2.99
CA THR A 9 -2.18 -7.71 -4.44
C THR A 9 -3.27 -8.65 -4.94
N VAL A 10 -3.72 -8.46 -6.18
CA VAL A 10 -4.62 -9.39 -6.86
C VAL A 10 -4.03 -10.81 -6.88
N GLU A 11 -2.71 -10.93 -7.08
CA GLU A 11 -2.02 -12.21 -7.04
C GLU A 11 -2.01 -12.85 -5.65
N ASP A 12 -1.85 -12.05 -4.58
CA ASP A 12 -1.94 -12.55 -3.20
C ASP A 12 -3.34 -13.06 -2.88
N VAL A 13 -4.36 -12.31 -3.27
CA VAL A 13 -5.76 -12.74 -3.14
C VAL A 13 -5.98 -14.05 -3.90
N ARG A 14 -5.48 -14.15 -5.15
CA ARG A 14 -5.60 -15.37 -5.95
C ARG A 14 -4.94 -16.59 -5.29
N LYS A 15 -3.77 -16.41 -4.67
CA LYS A 15 -3.00 -17.49 -4.04
C LYS A 15 -3.53 -17.87 -2.66
N GLN A 16 -4.04 -16.92 -1.89
CA GLN A 16 -4.30 -17.10 -0.45
C GLN A 16 -5.79 -17.13 -0.10
N ALA A 17 -6.66 -16.52 -0.89
CA ALA A 17 -8.10 -16.40 -0.59
C ALA A 17 -9.01 -17.04 -1.65
N LEU A 18 -8.65 -17.00 -2.94
CA LEU A 18 -9.48 -17.59 -3.99
C LEU A 18 -9.35 -19.13 -4.02
N PRO A 19 -10.41 -19.84 -4.44
CA PRO A 19 -10.36 -21.30 -4.58
C PRO A 19 -9.27 -21.77 -5.54
N LEU A 20 -8.67 -22.92 -5.22
CA LEU A 20 -7.75 -23.61 -6.14
C LEU A 20 -8.46 -23.89 -7.47
N GLY A 21 -7.78 -23.59 -8.58
CA GLY A 21 -8.36 -23.67 -9.92
C GLY A 21 -8.97 -22.38 -10.44
N THR A 22 -8.89 -21.28 -9.68
CA THR A 22 -9.16 -19.93 -10.21
C THR A 22 -8.17 -19.60 -11.33
N ARG A 23 -8.69 -19.20 -12.50
CA ARG A 23 -7.90 -18.91 -13.70
C ARG A 23 -7.93 -17.42 -14.02
N VAL A 24 -6.78 -16.87 -14.38
CA VAL A 24 -6.67 -15.53 -14.97
C VAL A 24 -7.02 -15.65 -16.45
N VAL A 25 -7.96 -14.83 -16.93
CA VAL A 25 -8.45 -14.87 -18.32
C VAL A 25 -8.21 -13.56 -19.08
N ALA A 26 -7.90 -12.47 -18.36
CA ALA A 26 -7.45 -11.20 -18.91
C ALA A 26 -6.51 -10.49 -17.92
N GLY A 27 -5.62 -9.64 -18.42
CA GLY A 27 -4.76 -8.80 -17.56
C GLY A 27 -3.64 -9.57 -16.83
N ASP A 28 -3.06 -10.60 -17.44
CA ASP A 28 -2.03 -11.48 -16.85
C ASP A 28 -0.77 -10.75 -16.34
N GLY A 29 -0.52 -9.51 -16.82
CA GLY A 29 0.56 -8.63 -16.36
C GLY A 29 0.18 -7.64 -15.25
N MET A 30 -1.08 -7.60 -14.82
CA MET A 30 -1.61 -6.59 -13.90
C MET A 30 -2.01 -7.16 -12.53
N LEU A 31 -1.52 -8.36 -12.18
CA LEU A 31 -1.85 -9.02 -10.92
C LEU A 31 -1.17 -8.39 -9.69
N THR A 32 -0.27 -7.42 -9.91
CA THR A 32 0.38 -6.64 -8.84
C THR A 32 -0.47 -5.46 -8.35
N GLN A 33 -1.64 -5.23 -8.95
CA GLN A 33 -2.57 -4.21 -8.47
C GLN A 33 -3.00 -4.48 -7.03
N GLN A 34 -3.12 -3.41 -6.24
CA GLN A 34 -3.44 -3.49 -4.81
C GLN A 34 -4.94 -3.67 -4.61
N VAL A 35 -5.29 -4.57 -3.71
CA VAL A 35 -6.67 -4.86 -3.33
C VAL A 35 -6.96 -4.16 -2.00
N SER A 36 -7.77 -3.12 -2.03
CA SER A 36 -8.16 -2.34 -0.84
C SER A 36 -9.34 -2.97 -0.10
N TRP A 37 -10.29 -3.54 -0.84
CA TRP A 37 -11.49 -4.19 -0.31
C TRP A 37 -12.09 -5.15 -1.35
N THR A 38 -13.25 -5.74 -1.05
CA THR A 38 -14.02 -6.51 -2.03
C THR A 38 -15.51 -6.19 -1.97
N THR A 39 -16.14 -6.16 -3.14
CA THR A 39 -17.58 -5.90 -3.29
C THR A 39 -18.22 -6.97 -4.15
N VAL A 40 -19.26 -7.62 -3.62
CA VAL A 40 -20.08 -8.55 -4.39
C VAL A 40 -21.14 -7.81 -5.18
N ILE A 41 -21.28 -8.11 -6.47
CA ILE A 41 -22.38 -7.65 -7.31
C ILE A 41 -23.20 -8.82 -7.81
N TYR A 42 -24.52 -8.60 -7.91
CA TYR A 42 -25.44 -9.53 -8.53
C TYR A 42 -25.85 -8.92 -9.87
N PRO A 43 -25.66 -9.61 -11.01
CA PRO A 43 -25.97 -9.05 -12.34
C PRO A 43 -27.42 -8.59 -12.53
N GLU A 44 -28.31 -8.99 -11.63
CA GLU A 44 -29.75 -8.69 -11.65
C GLU A 44 -30.10 -7.36 -10.97
N ASP A 45 -29.25 -6.86 -10.08
CA ASP A 45 -29.52 -5.66 -9.27
C ASP A 45 -29.08 -4.35 -9.97
N GLY A 46 -28.38 -4.45 -11.11
CA GLY A 46 -27.73 -3.30 -11.76
C GLY A 46 -26.46 -2.84 -11.03
N THR A 47 -25.67 -1.97 -11.67
CA THR A 47 -24.47 -1.34 -11.05
C THR A 47 -24.75 0.03 -10.41
N ALA A 48 -25.87 0.67 -10.76
CA ALA A 48 -26.17 2.06 -10.40
C ALA A 48 -26.40 2.32 -8.90
N SER A 49 -26.67 1.28 -8.10
CA SER A 49 -26.94 1.40 -6.66
C SER A 49 -25.70 1.23 -5.78
N LYS A 50 -24.53 0.90 -6.36
CA LYS A 50 -23.30 0.64 -5.61
C LYS A 50 -22.23 1.66 -5.95
N SER A 51 -21.71 2.33 -4.92
CA SER A 51 -20.46 3.10 -5.03
C SER A 51 -19.29 2.14 -4.85
N LEU A 52 -18.47 1.96 -5.89
CA LEU A 52 -17.21 1.23 -5.79
C LEU A 52 -16.10 2.21 -5.42
N GLN A 53 -15.21 1.81 -4.51
CA GLN A 53 -14.01 2.58 -4.18
C GLN A 53 -12.80 2.15 -5.03
N HIS A 54 -11.80 3.01 -5.08
CA HIS A 54 -10.53 2.72 -5.72
C HIS A 54 -9.88 1.46 -5.11
N GLY A 55 -9.40 0.56 -5.98
CA GLY A 55 -8.70 -0.67 -5.59
C GLY A 55 -9.61 -1.78 -5.06
N GLU A 56 -10.93 -1.66 -5.14
CA GLU A 56 -11.80 -2.77 -4.75
C GLU A 56 -11.76 -3.92 -5.77
N MET A 57 -11.78 -5.16 -5.27
CA MET A 57 -11.98 -6.35 -6.08
C MET A 57 -13.47 -6.68 -6.22
N ILE A 58 -13.97 -6.70 -7.45
CA ILE A 58 -15.38 -6.95 -7.74
C ILE A 58 -15.60 -8.46 -7.87
N LEU A 59 -16.55 -8.97 -7.10
CA LEU A 59 -17.01 -10.36 -7.17
C LEU A 59 -18.37 -10.42 -7.86
N VAL A 60 -18.41 -10.96 -9.08
CA VAL A 60 -19.66 -11.12 -9.84
C VAL A 60 -20.30 -12.46 -9.50
N ALA A 61 -21.45 -12.40 -8.82
CA ALA A 61 -22.24 -13.58 -8.54
C ALA A 61 -22.79 -14.19 -9.86
N PRO A 62 -22.91 -15.52 -9.94
CA PRO A 62 -23.54 -16.16 -11.09
C PRO A 62 -25.01 -15.71 -11.21
N VAL A 63 -25.50 -15.65 -12.44
CA VAL A 63 -26.91 -15.28 -12.72
C VAL A 63 -27.82 -16.37 -12.16
N THR A 64 -28.88 -16.00 -11.45
CA THR A 64 -29.83 -17.00 -10.94
C THR A 64 -30.63 -17.61 -12.09
N PRO A 65 -31.02 -18.90 -12.05
CA PRO A 65 -31.66 -19.56 -13.20
C PRO A 65 -32.96 -18.90 -13.70
N ASN A 66 -33.68 -18.22 -12.82
CA ASN A 66 -34.92 -17.49 -13.14
C ASN A 66 -34.73 -15.98 -13.22
N GLY A 67 -33.48 -15.56 -13.18
CA GLY A 67 -33.08 -14.19 -13.05
C GLY A 67 -32.92 -13.48 -14.37
N LYS A 68 -33.34 -12.22 -14.44
CA LYS A 68 -33.09 -11.40 -15.62
C LYS A 68 -31.78 -10.66 -15.40
N GLN A 69 -30.76 -11.02 -16.18
CA GLN A 69 -29.51 -10.27 -16.19
C GLN A 69 -29.77 -8.83 -16.67
N VAL A 70 -29.52 -7.86 -15.79
CA VAL A 70 -29.65 -6.43 -16.06
C VAL A 70 -28.29 -5.84 -16.47
N THR A 71 -27.21 -6.35 -15.89
CA THR A 71 -25.83 -5.91 -16.14
C THR A 71 -25.07 -6.98 -16.89
N THR A 72 -24.51 -6.64 -18.06
CA THR A 72 -23.62 -7.55 -18.79
C THR A 72 -22.24 -7.59 -18.16
N ASP A 73 -21.47 -8.63 -18.44
CA ASP A 73 -20.06 -8.70 -18.04
C ASP A 73 -19.24 -7.53 -18.60
N VAL A 74 -19.53 -7.07 -19.83
CA VAL A 74 -18.94 -5.87 -20.42
C VAL A 74 -19.24 -4.61 -19.60
N ASP A 75 -20.49 -4.44 -19.16
CA ASP A 75 -20.88 -3.29 -18.31
C ASP A 75 -20.12 -3.32 -16.97
N VAL A 76 -19.92 -4.51 -16.40
CA VAL A 76 -19.12 -4.68 -15.18
C VAL A 76 -17.68 -4.28 -15.42
N VAL A 77 -17.05 -4.69 -16.52
CA VAL A 77 -15.65 -4.34 -16.83
C VAL A 77 -15.50 -2.82 -16.99
N ARG A 78 -16.42 -2.16 -17.71
CA ARG A 78 -16.38 -0.70 -17.88
C ARG A 78 -16.53 0.01 -16.55
N TRP A 79 -17.52 -0.38 -15.76
CA TRP A 79 -17.74 0.17 -14.43
C TRP A 79 -16.54 -0.04 -13.50
N ALA A 80 -15.92 -1.22 -13.54
CA ALA A 80 -14.71 -1.53 -12.80
C ALA A 80 -13.55 -0.62 -13.21
N SER A 81 -13.38 -0.40 -14.51
CA SER A 81 -12.35 0.49 -15.05
C SER A 81 -12.57 1.94 -14.61
N ASP A 82 -13.80 2.45 -14.75
CA ASP A 82 -14.18 3.82 -14.40
C ASP A 82 -13.96 4.09 -12.90
N ALA A 83 -14.25 3.11 -12.05
CA ALA A 83 -14.07 3.19 -10.61
C ALA A 83 -12.65 2.81 -10.14
N GLN A 84 -11.73 2.48 -11.06
CA GLN A 84 -10.38 2.03 -10.77
C GLN A 84 -10.33 0.84 -9.80
N ALA A 85 -11.18 -0.16 -10.04
CA ALA A 85 -11.17 -1.45 -9.37
C ALA A 85 -9.84 -2.18 -9.58
N SER A 86 -9.47 -3.08 -8.65
CA SER A 86 -8.24 -3.86 -8.76
C SER A 86 -8.39 -5.09 -9.65
N ALA A 87 -9.58 -5.69 -9.71
CA ALA A 87 -9.87 -6.88 -10.51
C ALA A 87 -11.37 -7.16 -10.58
N VAL A 88 -11.77 -7.92 -11.60
CA VAL A 88 -13.12 -8.51 -11.72
C VAL A 88 -13.01 -10.03 -11.64
N VAL A 89 -13.75 -10.64 -10.71
CA VAL A 89 -13.79 -12.08 -10.49
C VAL A 89 -15.19 -12.59 -10.82
N LEU A 90 -15.30 -13.51 -11.77
CA LEU A 90 -16.57 -14.05 -12.24
C LEU A 90 -16.76 -15.50 -11.81
N GLY A 91 -18.00 -15.86 -11.47
CA GLY A 91 -18.40 -17.26 -11.25
C GLY A 91 -18.56 -18.06 -12.54
N ASP A 92 -18.92 -17.38 -13.64
CA ASP A 92 -19.17 -17.99 -14.95
C ASP A 92 -18.11 -17.55 -15.99
N ALA A 93 -18.08 -18.23 -17.13
CA ALA A 93 -17.17 -17.88 -18.22
C ALA A 93 -17.56 -16.52 -18.82
N PRO A 94 -16.63 -15.55 -18.89
CA PRO A 94 -16.90 -14.25 -19.50
C PRO A 94 -17.01 -14.37 -21.02
N SER A 95 -17.76 -13.44 -21.62
CA SER A 95 -17.88 -13.28 -23.05
C SER A 95 -16.53 -12.87 -23.68
N PRO A 96 -16.28 -13.23 -24.94
CA PRO A 96 -15.08 -12.79 -25.65
C PRO A 96 -14.93 -11.26 -25.69
N THR A 97 -16.06 -10.54 -25.75
CA THR A 97 -16.09 -9.07 -25.74
C THR A 97 -15.61 -8.51 -24.40
N ALA A 98 -16.05 -9.08 -23.28
CA ALA A 98 -15.60 -8.65 -21.96
C ALA A 98 -14.10 -8.91 -21.75
N ILE A 99 -13.58 -10.04 -22.24
CA ILE A 99 -12.14 -10.33 -22.21
C ILE A 99 -11.36 -9.29 -23.03
N ALA A 100 -11.85 -8.94 -24.23
CA ALA A 100 -11.22 -7.94 -25.08
C ALA A 100 -11.20 -6.55 -24.42
N GLU A 101 -12.32 -6.12 -23.83
CA GLU A 101 -12.38 -4.84 -23.11
C GLU A 101 -11.49 -4.82 -21.87
N ALA A 102 -11.47 -5.90 -21.08
CA ALA A 102 -10.62 -5.98 -19.90
C ALA A 102 -9.13 -5.88 -20.25
N ASN A 103 -8.70 -6.51 -21.34
CA ASN A 103 -7.34 -6.34 -21.84
C ASN A 103 -7.07 -4.90 -22.32
N ALA A 104 -8.04 -4.24 -22.96
CA ALA A 104 -7.89 -2.85 -23.40
C ALA A 104 -7.76 -1.88 -22.21
N TYR A 105 -8.48 -2.14 -21.11
CA TYR A 105 -8.41 -1.33 -19.89
C TYR A 105 -7.32 -1.77 -18.91
N ASN A 106 -6.55 -2.83 -19.23
CA ASN A 106 -5.60 -3.46 -18.31
C ASN A 106 -6.24 -3.89 -16.97
N MET A 107 -7.48 -4.37 -17.03
CA MET A 107 -8.26 -4.86 -15.89
C MET A 107 -8.05 -6.37 -15.72
N PRO A 108 -7.47 -6.84 -14.60
CA PRO A 108 -7.39 -8.26 -14.32
C PRO A 108 -8.77 -8.90 -14.25
N MET A 109 -8.95 -9.99 -14.99
CA MET A 109 -10.18 -10.78 -14.94
C MET A 109 -9.87 -12.21 -14.54
N LEU A 110 -10.57 -12.70 -13.52
CA LEU A 110 -10.40 -14.04 -12.98
C LEU A 110 -11.71 -14.81 -13.04
N VAL A 111 -11.63 -16.12 -13.29
CA VAL A 111 -12.78 -17.03 -13.33
C VAL A 111 -12.63 -18.07 -12.25
N LEU A 112 -13.62 -18.14 -11.36
CA LEU A 112 -13.69 -19.12 -10.29
C LEU A 112 -14.00 -20.52 -10.85
N PRO A 113 -13.57 -21.59 -10.18
CA PRO A 113 -14.00 -22.93 -10.55
C PRO A 113 -15.51 -23.12 -10.31
N ASN A 114 -16.15 -23.96 -11.12
CA ASN A 114 -17.58 -24.25 -11.02
C ASN A 114 -17.96 -24.70 -9.61
N GLY A 115 -19.12 -24.22 -9.12
CA GLY A 115 -19.61 -24.54 -7.77
C GLY A 115 -19.01 -23.68 -6.65
N SER A 116 -18.14 -22.72 -6.98
CA SER A 116 -17.67 -21.72 -6.02
C SER A 116 -18.82 -20.88 -5.47
N ARG A 117 -18.90 -20.75 -4.14
CA ARG A 117 -19.92 -19.92 -3.47
C ARG A 117 -19.37 -18.51 -3.27
N ILE A 118 -19.92 -17.53 -4.00
CA ILE A 118 -19.41 -16.16 -4.02
C ILE A 118 -19.27 -15.52 -2.63
N ARG A 119 -20.22 -15.80 -1.71
CA ARG A 119 -20.16 -15.31 -0.32
C ARG A 119 -19.03 -15.91 0.51
N LEU A 120 -18.61 -17.14 0.22
CA LEU A 120 -17.46 -17.74 0.88
C LEU A 120 -16.16 -17.15 0.35
N VAL A 121 -16.11 -16.87 -0.96
CA VAL A 121 -14.99 -16.16 -1.59
C VAL A 121 -14.85 -14.76 -1.01
N GLU A 122 -15.93 -13.99 -0.96
CA GLU A 122 -15.97 -12.66 -0.32
C GLU A 122 -15.43 -12.73 1.11
N LYS A 123 -15.95 -13.65 1.94
CA LYS A 123 -15.49 -13.82 3.32
C LYS A 123 -13.99 -14.13 3.38
N ALA A 124 -13.46 -14.99 2.50
CA ALA A 124 -12.04 -15.32 2.49
C ALA A 124 -11.15 -14.11 2.14
N ILE A 125 -11.57 -13.29 1.17
CA ILE A 125 -10.85 -12.06 0.80
C ILE A 125 -10.90 -11.05 1.95
N VAL A 126 -12.08 -10.82 2.54
CA VAL A 126 -12.23 -9.91 3.69
C VAL A 126 -11.36 -10.37 4.86
N SER A 127 -11.34 -11.67 5.17
CA SER A 127 -10.47 -12.23 6.22
C SER A 127 -9.00 -11.96 5.93
N LEU A 128 -8.51 -12.21 4.71
CA LEU A 128 -7.12 -11.93 4.33
C LEU A 128 -6.75 -10.45 4.54
N LEU A 129 -7.60 -9.53 4.08
CA LEU A 129 -7.37 -8.08 4.19
C LEU A 129 -7.40 -7.60 5.65
N VAL A 130 -8.39 -8.04 6.43
CA VAL A 130 -8.56 -7.66 7.84
C VAL A 130 -7.43 -8.24 8.71
N ASP A 131 -7.05 -9.51 8.49
CA ASP A 131 -5.98 -10.15 9.25
C ASP A 131 -4.63 -9.45 9.02
N ARG A 132 -4.35 -9.05 7.77
CA ARG A 132 -3.14 -8.26 7.44
C ARG A 132 -3.12 -6.94 8.18
N LYS A 133 -4.22 -6.18 8.15
CA LYS A 133 -4.33 -4.90 8.88
C LYS A 133 -4.12 -5.11 10.39
N GLY A 134 -4.74 -6.14 10.96
CA GLY A 134 -4.56 -6.48 12.37
C GLY A 134 -3.13 -6.89 12.73
N GLN A 135 -2.39 -7.53 11.82
CA GLN A 135 -0.97 -7.85 12.03
C GLN A 135 -0.11 -6.57 12.08
N LEU A 136 -0.32 -5.64 11.15
CA LEU A 136 0.38 -4.36 11.10
C LEU A 136 0.14 -3.54 12.38
N GLU A 137 -1.13 -3.40 12.81
CA GLU A 137 -1.48 -2.66 14.03
C GLU A 137 -0.82 -3.26 15.29
N ARG A 138 -0.82 -4.60 15.43
CA ARG A 138 -0.15 -5.28 16.55
C ARG A 138 1.36 -5.04 16.53
N ARG A 139 1.97 -5.10 15.35
CA ARG A 139 3.40 -4.90 15.18
C ARG A 139 3.79 -3.44 15.46
N GLY A 140 3.05 -2.47 14.94
CA GLY A 140 3.23 -1.04 15.25
C GLY A 140 3.11 -0.76 16.75
N THR A 141 2.11 -1.36 17.42
CA THR A 141 1.96 -1.26 18.88
C THR A 141 3.17 -1.83 19.63
N GLN A 142 3.74 -2.94 19.17
CA GLN A 142 4.94 -3.53 19.75
C GLN A 142 6.16 -2.62 19.58
N ILE A 143 6.37 -2.07 18.38
CA ILE A 143 7.48 -1.14 18.09
C ILE A 143 7.35 0.12 18.95
N TYR A 144 6.17 0.72 19.01
CA TYR A 144 5.91 1.90 19.84
C TYR A 144 6.26 1.65 21.32
N ARG A 145 5.86 0.49 21.88
CA ARG A 145 6.19 0.12 23.26
C ARG A 145 7.70 -0.03 23.47
N GLN A 146 8.41 -0.67 22.54
CA GLN A 146 9.86 -0.85 22.62
C GLN A 146 10.60 0.51 22.57
N LEU A 147 10.24 1.38 21.63
CA LEU A 147 10.82 2.71 21.49
C LEU A 147 10.54 3.59 22.72
N THR A 148 9.33 3.51 23.28
CA THR A 148 8.98 4.21 24.52
C THR A 148 9.85 3.75 25.69
N GLN A 149 10.05 2.44 25.84
CA GLN A 149 10.89 1.86 26.89
C GLN A 149 12.35 2.34 26.77
N ILE A 150 12.93 2.35 25.56
CA ILE A 150 14.29 2.86 25.30
C ILE A 150 14.38 4.34 25.70
N SER A 151 13.41 5.16 25.27
CA SER A 151 13.40 6.59 25.59
C SER A 151 13.36 6.85 27.11
N SER A 152 12.66 6.01 27.87
CA SER A 152 12.50 6.15 29.33
C SER A 152 13.75 5.79 30.13
N ARG A 153 14.68 5.03 29.56
CA ARG A 153 15.87 4.54 30.27
C ARG A 153 17.04 5.53 30.29
N ASN A 154 16.82 6.78 29.84
CA ASN A 154 17.87 7.79 29.63
C ASN A 154 19.01 7.31 28.69
N GLU A 155 18.76 6.31 27.83
CA GLU A 155 19.75 5.78 26.86
C GLU A 155 20.04 6.79 25.72
N GLY A 156 19.33 7.93 25.70
CA GLY A 156 19.57 9.05 24.81
C GLY A 156 19.01 8.86 23.40
N MET A 157 18.96 9.95 22.63
CA MET A 157 18.41 9.95 21.27
C MET A 157 19.20 9.03 20.33
N ALA A 158 20.51 8.88 20.53
CA ALA A 158 21.35 8.03 19.69
C ALA A 158 20.91 6.55 19.72
N GLU A 159 20.58 6.01 20.89
CA GLU A 159 20.11 4.62 21.01
C GLU A 159 18.73 4.45 20.41
N LEU A 160 17.84 5.43 20.56
CA LEU A 160 16.52 5.42 19.92
C LEU A 160 16.64 5.33 18.39
N ILE A 161 17.53 6.14 17.80
CA ILE A 161 17.77 6.14 16.35
C ILE A 161 18.41 4.84 15.89
N SER A 162 19.34 4.26 16.65
CA SER A 162 19.90 2.95 16.33
C SER A 162 18.84 1.84 16.45
N ALA A 163 17.96 1.90 17.45
CA ALA A 163 16.88 0.94 17.60
C ALA A 163 15.85 1.03 16.48
N MET A 164 15.45 2.24 16.07
CA MET A 164 14.59 2.43 14.89
C MET A 164 15.23 1.81 13.66
N ALA A 165 16.50 2.13 13.39
CA ALA A 165 17.21 1.59 12.25
C ALA A 165 17.25 0.05 12.26
N ARG A 166 17.49 -0.58 13.43
CA ARG A 166 17.48 -2.05 13.58
C ARG A 166 16.09 -2.65 13.39
N LEU A 167 15.03 -1.98 13.85
CA LEU A 167 13.66 -2.49 13.77
C LEU A 167 13.10 -2.44 12.34
N THR A 168 13.46 -1.41 11.58
CA THR A 168 13.02 -1.20 10.18
C THR A 168 13.99 -1.82 9.16
N ASN A 169 15.21 -2.17 9.58
CA ASN A 169 16.32 -2.52 8.68
C ASN A 169 16.63 -1.41 7.65
N LYS A 170 16.30 -0.16 7.99
CA LYS A 170 16.53 1.05 7.18
C LYS A 170 17.52 1.98 7.88
N SER A 171 18.07 2.94 7.14
CA SER A 171 18.88 3.99 7.77
C SER A 171 17.98 5.08 8.34
N VAL A 172 18.35 5.66 9.47
CA VAL A 172 17.54 6.69 10.13
C VAL A 172 18.39 7.94 10.37
N VAL A 173 17.84 9.12 10.08
CA VAL A 173 18.49 10.42 10.24
C VAL A 173 17.58 11.38 10.99
N VAL A 174 18.14 12.10 11.95
CA VAL A 174 17.48 13.23 12.61
C VAL A 174 18.21 14.51 12.26
N GLN A 175 17.46 15.49 11.78
CA GLN A 175 17.96 16.82 11.44
C GLN A 175 17.34 17.88 12.34
N ASP A 176 18.06 18.98 12.57
CA ASP A 176 17.49 20.19 13.17
C ASP A 176 16.73 21.04 12.13
N LYS A 177 16.13 22.16 12.58
CA LYS A 177 15.44 23.14 11.73
C LYS A 177 16.31 23.82 10.65
N ARG A 178 17.64 23.62 10.70
CA ARG A 178 18.61 24.12 9.72
C ARG A 178 19.19 22.97 8.88
N LEU A 179 18.55 21.81 8.90
CA LEU A 179 18.94 20.60 8.18
C LEU A 179 20.32 20.05 8.57
N ARG A 180 20.82 20.40 9.76
CA ARG A 180 22.02 19.79 10.32
C ARG A 180 21.66 18.43 10.88
N ILE A 181 22.36 17.40 10.44
CA ILE A 181 22.23 16.04 10.99
C ILE A 181 22.73 16.06 12.43
N LEU A 182 21.83 15.78 13.37
CA LEU A 182 22.10 15.66 14.80
C LEU A 182 22.42 14.22 15.19
N TYR A 183 21.70 13.27 14.60
CA TYR A 183 21.85 11.84 14.83
C TYR A 183 21.63 11.09 13.51
N SER A 184 22.36 10.01 13.34
CA SER A 184 22.17 9.10 12.22
C SER A 184 22.56 7.68 12.58
N SER A 185 21.84 6.71 12.05
CA SER A 185 22.23 5.30 12.05
C SER A 185 22.09 4.79 10.62
N ALA A 186 23.23 4.59 9.95
CA ALA A 186 23.30 4.07 8.59
C ALA A 186 23.36 2.54 8.61
N GLN A 187 22.55 1.88 7.77
CA GLN A 187 22.66 0.43 7.58
C GLN A 187 23.81 0.07 6.64
N PRO A 188 24.44 -1.10 6.81
CA PRO A 188 25.58 -1.53 6.00
C PRO A 188 25.32 -1.44 4.48
N GLN A 189 24.11 -1.75 4.02
CA GLN A 189 23.75 -1.71 2.60
C GLN A 189 23.76 -0.30 1.97
N PHE A 190 23.77 0.76 2.77
CA PHE A 190 23.73 2.15 2.28
C PHE A 190 25.04 2.91 2.48
N VAL A 191 26.07 2.28 3.08
CA VAL A 191 27.36 2.95 3.39
C VAL A 191 28.00 3.56 2.14
N ALA A 192 27.91 2.89 0.99
CA ALA A 192 28.48 3.38 -0.27
C ALA A 192 27.81 4.66 -0.81
N TYR A 193 26.54 4.91 -0.44
CA TYR A 193 25.77 6.06 -0.90
C TYR A 193 25.67 7.16 0.16
N TRP A 194 26.20 6.91 1.37
CA TRP A 194 25.90 7.72 2.54
C TRP A 194 26.36 9.17 2.42
N GLU A 195 27.52 9.41 1.80
CA GLU A 195 28.03 10.77 1.59
C GLU A 195 27.10 11.59 0.69
N GLU A 196 26.63 11.01 -0.42
CA GLU A 196 25.69 11.65 -1.35
C GLU A 196 24.35 11.93 -0.66
N ILE A 197 23.85 10.98 0.12
CA ILE A 197 22.64 11.13 0.94
C ILE A 197 22.79 12.30 1.90
N GLU A 198 23.87 12.35 2.70
CA GLU A 198 24.06 13.46 3.64
C GLU A 198 24.12 14.83 2.95
N GLN A 199 24.80 14.92 1.80
CA GLN A 199 24.88 16.15 1.03
C GLN A 199 23.50 16.58 0.50
N PHE A 200 22.67 15.62 0.07
CA PHE A 200 21.31 15.87 -0.37
C PHE A 200 20.43 16.39 0.77
N LEU A 201 20.45 15.74 1.93
CA LEU A 201 19.58 16.06 3.06
C LEU A 201 19.85 17.45 3.66
N ARG A 202 21.06 18.00 3.49
CA ARG A 202 21.48 19.30 4.05
C ARG A 202 20.95 20.52 3.28
N LYS A 203 20.31 20.33 2.12
CA LYS A 203 19.83 21.43 1.26
C LYS A 203 18.33 21.66 1.46
N LEU A 204 17.93 22.91 1.66
CA LEU A 204 16.52 23.28 1.86
C LEU A 204 15.65 23.00 0.62
N ASP A 205 16.21 23.26 -0.56
CA ASP A 205 15.52 23.01 -1.84
C ASP A 205 15.23 21.52 -2.07
N ASN A 206 15.91 20.63 -1.34
CA ASN A 206 15.70 19.19 -1.36
C ASN A 206 14.69 18.71 -0.30
N LEU A 207 14.15 19.60 0.54
CA LEU A 207 13.07 19.26 1.46
C LEU A 207 11.72 19.40 0.74
N PRO A 208 10.75 18.48 0.91
CA PRO A 208 9.40 18.64 0.35
C PRO A 208 8.81 20.01 0.70
N VAL A 209 8.14 20.63 -0.27
CA VAL A 209 7.67 22.03 -0.18
C VAL A 209 6.72 22.22 1.02
N GLU A 210 5.93 21.19 1.31
CA GLU A 210 5.00 21.12 2.44
C GLU A 210 5.72 21.25 3.78
N LEU A 211 6.96 20.76 3.88
CA LEU A 211 7.75 20.75 5.11
C LEU A 211 8.69 21.96 5.25
N GLN A 212 8.82 22.80 4.23
CA GLN A 212 9.72 23.96 4.25
C GLN A 212 9.23 25.06 5.20
N ASP A 213 7.90 25.29 5.29
CA ASP A 213 7.35 26.24 6.25
C ASP A 213 7.09 25.58 7.61
N ARG A 214 8.06 25.75 8.51
CA ARG A 214 8.02 25.22 9.87
C ARG A 214 6.79 25.62 10.72
N HIS A 215 6.05 26.68 10.38
CA HIS A 215 4.87 27.08 11.14
C HIS A 215 3.59 26.44 10.60
N ARG A 216 3.65 25.87 9.40
CA ARG A 216 2.50 25.25 8.73
C ARG A 216 2.56 23.72 8.72
N VAL A 217 3.68 23.13 9.15
CA VAL A 217 3.83 21.66 9.22
C VAL A 217 2.79 20.97 10.12
N VAL A 218 2.17 21.69 11.06
CA VAL A 218 1.09 21.16 11.91
C VAL A 218 -0.29 21.13 11.24
N GLU A 219 -0.44 21.86 10.14
CA GLU A 219 -1.66 21.90 9.33
C GLU A 219 -1.73 20.71 8.35
N ILE A 220 -0.66 19.91 8.26
CA ILE A 220 -0.56 18.77 7.34
C ILE A 220 -1.25 17.56 7.97
N GLU A 221 -2.31 17.04 7.33
CA GLU A 221 -3.05 15.87 7.82
C GLU A 221 -2.19 14.61 7.87
N ASN A 222 -1.35 14.39 6.85
CA ASN A 222 -0.40 13.27 6.79
C ASN A 222 1.03 13.79 6.60
N PRO A 223 1.75 14.08 7.69
CA PRO A 223 3.02 14.81 7.64
C PRO A 223 4.21 13.93 7.24
N VAL A 224 3.98 12.63 6.98
CA VAL A 224 5.00 11.70 6.48
C VAL A 224 4.96 11.72 4.95
N ILE A 225 6.05 12.18 4.34
CA ILE A 225 6.16 12.33 2.88
C ILE A 225 7.24 11.40 2.35
N MET A 226 6.89 10.60 1.34
CA MET A 226 7.87 9.82 0.59
C MET A 226 8.56 10.70 -0.45
N GLN A 227 9.89 10.67 -0.47
CA GLN A 227 10.70 11.44 -1.41
C GLN A 227 11.82 10.58 -2.00
N ALA A 228 11.93 10.56 -3.32
CA ALA A 228 13.06 9.94 -4.01
C ALA A 228 14.37 10.66 -3.67
N LEU A 229 15.45 9.89 -3.51
CA LEU A 229 16.80 10.39 -3.31
C LEU A 229 17.56 10.43 -4.66
N PRO A 230 18.71 11.14 -4.75
CA PRO A 230 19.48 11.23 -6.00
C PRO A 230 19.94 9.88 -6.54
N THR A 231 20.24 8.95 -5.64
CA THR A 231 20.62 7.58 -5.99
C THR A 231 19.38 6.81 -6.47
N PRO A 232 19.39 6.24 -7.68
CA PRO A 232 18.26 5.51 -8.23
C PRO A 232 17.78 4.37 -7.34
N GLY A 233 16.47 4.27 -7.15
CA GLY A 233 15.83 3.26 -6.31
C GLY A 233 15.90 3.54 -4.81
N LEU A 234 16.60 4.59 -4.36
CA LEU A 234 16.53 5.02 -2.95
C LEU A 234 15.45 6.07 -2.75
N ALA A 235 14.76 5.94 -1.63
CA ALA A 235 13.78 6.90 -1.16
C ALA A 235 13.92 7.13 0.34
N ARG A 236 13.29 8.21 0.81
CA ARG A 236 13.09 8.47 2.24
C ARG A 236 11.62 8.69 2.56
N LEU A 237 11.20 8.24 3.73
CA LEU A 237 10.06 8.82 4.44
C LEU A 237 10.58 9.95 5.31
N VAL A 238 10.08 11.17 5.12
CA VAL A 238 10.45 12.34 5.93
C VAL A 238 9.25 12.86 6.69
N SER A 239 9.43 13.12 7.99
CA SER A 239 8.41 13.63 8.89
C SER A 239 8.96 14.80 9.73
N PRO A 240 8.19 15.87 9.94
CA PRO A 240 8.59 17.00 10.78
C PRO A 240 8.57 16.62 12.27
N ILE A 241 9.63 17.00 12.99
CA ILE A 241 9.65 16.92 14.45
C ILE A 241 9.04 18.21 14.99
N VAL A 242 7.83 18.12 15.54
CA VAL A 242 7.06 19.29 16.01
C VAL A 242 7.22 19.46 17.53
N THR A 243 7.39 20.70 17.97
CA THR A 243 7.31 21.05 19.41
C THR A 243 6.72 22.43 19.58
N LYS A 244 5.63 22.53 20.36
CA LYS A 244 4.84 23.76 20.55
C LYS A 244 4.40 24.35 19.21
N ASP A 245 3.74 23.51 18.41
CA ASP A 245 3.14 23.85 17.12
C ASP A 245 4.10 24.40 16.05
N VAL A 246 5.40 24.13 16.20
CA VAL A 246 6.43 24.57 15.26
C VAL A 246 7.39 23.42 14.96
N GLY A 247 7.72 23.26 13.67
CA GLY A 247 8.76 22.36 13.19
C GLY A 247 10.14 22.71 13.77
N ARG A 248 10.76 21.76 14.46
CA ARG A 248 12.08 21.87 15.10
C ARG A 248 13.16 21.08 14.39
N GLY A 249 12.78 20.22 13.45
CA GLY A 249 13.67 19.32 12.76
C GLY A 249 12.88 18.33 11.92
N HIS A 250 13.58 17.33 11.43
CA HIS A 250 13.02 16.28 10.58
C HIS A 250 13.58 14.93 11.00
N LEU A 251 12.73 13.91 10.96
CA LEU A 251 13.12 12.51 11.01
C LEU A 251 13.06 11.98 9.58
N SER A 252 14.07 11.24 9.14
CA SER A 252 14.07 10.55 7.85
C SER A 252 14.40 9.08 8.05
N ILE A 253 13.58 8.20 7.49
CA ILE A 253 13.86 6.77 7.32
C ILE A 253 14.21 6.57 5.84
N ILE A 254 15.35 5.92 5.56
CA ILE A 254 15.95 5.83 4.23
C ILE A 254 16.12 4.36 3.85
N GLY A 255 15.56 4.00 2.70
CA GLY A 255 15.50 2.64 2.21
C GLY A 255 15.48 2.58 0.68
N TRP A 256 15.41 1.35 0.17
CA TRP A 256 15.00 1.14 -1.21
C TRP A 256 13.50 1.45 -1.33
N ASP A 257 13.10 2.09 -2.42
CA ASP A 257 11.71 2.50 -2.67
C ASP A 257 10.71 1.34 -2.61
N ASN A 258 11.15 0.14 -3.01
CA ASN A 258 10.38 -1.10 -2.98
C ASN A 258 10.40 -1.84 -1.63
N ASP A 259 11.19 -1.37 -0.67
CA ASP A 259 11.36 -1.97 0.66
C ASP A 259 10.79 -1.07 1.77
N ILE A 260 10.41 0.17 1.44
CA ILE A 260 9.68 1.05 2.35
C ILE A 260 8.20 0.64 2.35
N ASP A 261 7.64 0.49 3.53
CA ASP A 261 6.32 -0.09 3.70
C ASP A 261 5.46 0.64 4.75
N ASP A 262 4.31 0.06 5.13
CA ASP A 262 3.36 0.66 6.05
C ASP A 262 3.83 0.56 7.53
N ILE A 263 4.91 -0.16 7.83
CA ILE A 263 5.51 -0.26 9.17
C ILE A 263 6.46 0.90 9.50
N ASP A 264 7.04 1.52 8.47
CA ASP A 264 8.08 2.54 8.52
C ASP A 264 7.50 3.96 8.80
#